data_AF-A0A671KAV9-F1
#
_entry.id   AF-A0A671KAV9-F1
#
_cell.length_a   1.000
_cell.length_b   1.000
_cell.length_c   1.000
_cell.angle_alpha   90.00
_cell.angle_beta   90.00
_cell.angle_gamma   90.00
#
_symmetry.space_group_name_H-M   'P 1'
#
loop_
_entity.id
_entity.type
_entity.pdbx_description
1 polymer ?
#
loop_
_entity_poly.entity_id
_entity_poly.type
_entity_poly.pdbx_seq_one_letter_code
_entity_poly.pdbx_strand_id
1 'polypeptide(L)'
;YMLAGKETTRTCRDQGWDGRDPLCESVKCSAPPAIENGQLEDEPLESYDYLEAVSYRCNKGLNLIGQSTLHCSEDGTFKPDPPKCFDGCPTPTIPNAKRIGGKSPPYKLGNFIEYKCEDDGYKLEGVAYILCEANGWSPEPPRCIGKIEMIYFSNNESCDILTCVPIIAVGVYFRVYNPPRRFKQSVPMRGSKQDRK
;
A
#
# COMPACT_ATOMS: atom_id res chain seq x y z
N TYR A 1 16.45 8.61 22.87
CA TYR A 1 15.72 9.58 23.69
C TYR A 1 14.83 10.41 22.78
N MET A 2 13.54 10.57 23.08
CA MET A 2 12.57 11.36 22.32
C MET A 2 11.81 12.32 23.23
N LEU A 3 11.32 13.43 22.69
CA LEU A 3 10.54 14.41 23.45
C LEU A 3 9.21 13.81 23.89
N ALA A 4 9.00 13.70 25.19
CA ALA A 4 7.78 13.24 25.82
C ALA A 4 6.98 14.42 26.38
N GLY A 5 5.67 14.42 26.13
CA GLY A 5 4.75 15.45 26.63
C GLY A 5 3.84 16.04 25.55
N LYS A 6 2.82 16.79 25.99
CA LYS A 6 1.84 17.45 25.11
C LYS A 6 2.44 18.62 24.32
N GLU A 7 3.47 19.28 24.87
CA GLU A 7 4.20 20.37 24.22
C GLU A 7 5.65 19.93 23.98
N THR A 8 6.02 19.82 22.70
CA THR A 8 7.36 19.43 22.24
C THR A 8 8.17 20.61 21.72
N THR A 9 7.59 21.81 21.73
CA THR A 9 8.18 23.03 21.20
C THR A 9 8.00 24.17 22.21
N ARG A 10 8.96 25.09 22.23
CA ARG A 10 8.92 26.29 23.07
C ARG A 10 9.23 27.50 22.23
N THR A 11 8.64 28.63 22.58
CA THR A 11 8.82 29.91 21.93
C THR A 11 9.50 30.87 22.90
N CYS A 12 10.60 31.47 22.43
CA CYS A 12 11.26 32.53 23.19
C CYS A 12 10.46 33.82 23.06
N ARG A 13 10.03 34.40 24.20
CA ARG A 13 9.29 35.67 24.28
C ARG A 13 10.05 36.69 25.14
N ASP A 14 9.51 37.89 25.27
CA ASP A 14 10.14 39.01 26.00
C ASP A 14 10.45 38.71 27.48
N GLN A 15 9.72 37.76 28.10
CA GLN A 15 9.93 37.32 29.49
C GLN A 15 10.70 35.99 29.60
N GLY A 16 11.25 35.47 28.49
CA GLY A 16 11.94 34.19 28.41
C GLY A 16 11.16 33.11 27.66
N TRP A 17 11.62 31.86 27.78
CA TRP A 17 10.98 30.70 27.17
C TRP A 17 9.63 30.40 27.81
N ASP A 18 8.59 30.25 27.01
CA ASP A 18 7.27 29.83 27.48
C ASP A 18 7.23 28.34 27.88
N GLY A 19 6.25 27.96 28.69
CA GLY A 19 6.04 26.56 29.08
C GLY A 19 7.14 25.96 29.98
N ARG A 20 7.07 24.64 30.18
CA ARG A 20 8.10 23.86 30.89
C ARG A 20 9.11 23.29 29.89
N ASP A 21 10.31 22.97 30.37
CA ASP A 21 11.30 22.25 29.56
C ASP A 21 10.71 20.92 29.06
N PRO A 22 10.83 20.59 27.75
CA PRO A 22 10.35 19.32 27.26
C PRO A 22 11.23 18.21 27.84
N LEU A 23 10.60 17.11 28.25
CA LEU A 23 11.31 15.98 28.82
C LEU A 23 11.76 15.06 27.70
N CYS A 24 13.01 14.61 27.72
CA CYS A 24 13.48 13.57 26.81
C CYS A 24 13.41 12.22 27.51
N GLU A 25 12.54 11.33 27.05
CA GLU A 25 12.41 9.97 27.59
C GLU A 25 13.12 8.96 26.67
N SER A 26 13.69 7.91 27.25
CA SER A 26 14.23 6.80 26.46
C SER A 26 13.06 6.04 25.81
N VAL A 27 13.06 5.95 24.48
CA VAL A 27 12.11 5.07 23.77
C VAL A 27 12.62 3.65 23.88
N LYS A 28 11.74 2.77 24.34
CA LYS A 28 11.98 1.33 24.40
C LYS A 28 10.83 0.61 23.73
N CYS A 29 11.15 -0.36 22.89
CA CYS A 29 10.18 -1.28 22.33
C CYS A 29 10.05 -2.49 23.25
N SER A 30 8.83 -2.98 23.46
CA SER A 30 8.61 -4.30 24.04
C SER A 30 9.11 -5.39 23.10
N ALA A 31 9.17 -6.64 23.57
CA ALA A 31 9.49 -7.80 22.73
C ALA A 31 8.77 -7.76 21.36
N PRO A 32 9.49 -7.99 20.25
CA PRO A 32 8.92 -7.90 18.91
C PRO A 32 7.89 -9.01 18.69
N PRO A 33 6.89 -8.79 17.82
CA PRO A 33 5.78 -9.72 17.63
C PRO A 33 6.23 -11.06 17.03
N ALA A 34 5.66 -12.17 17.48
CA ALA A 34 5.89 -13.47 16.86
C ALA A 34 5.26 -13.53 15.46
N ILE A 35 5.91 -14.25 14.53
CA ILE A 35 5.40 -14.49 13.18
C ILE A 35 5.01 -15.96 13.00
N GLU A 36 4.00 -16.24 12.20
CA GLU A 36 3.60 -17.62 11.90
C GLU A 36 4.66 -18.33 11.04
N ASN A 37 5.00 -19.56 11.42
CA ASN A 37 6.00 -20.39 10.73
C ASN A 37 7.39 -19.75 10.57
N GLY A 38 7.75 -18.87 11.50
CA GLY A 38 9.07 -18.29 11.61
C GLY A 38 9.39 -17.93 13.05
N GLN A 39 10.60 -17.44 13.26
CA GLN A 39 11.12 -17.10 14.58
C GLN A 39 12.16 -16.00 14.46
N LEU A 40 12.43 -15.32 15.58
CA LEU A 40 13.61 -14.47 15.68
C LEU A 40 14.87 -15.30 15.52
N GLU A 41 15.90 -14.67 14.95
CA GLU A 41 17.20 -15.30 14.82
C GLU A 41 17.90 -15.43 16.17
N ASP A 42 17.77 -14.39 16.98
CA ASP A 42 18.27 -14.26 18.35
C ASP A 42 17.15 -14.52 19.37
N GLU A 43 17.54 -14.78 20.63
CA GLU A 43 16.58 -14.89 21.73
C GLU A 43 15.89 -13.55 22.00
N PRO A 44 14.55 -13.52 22.17
CA PRO A 44 13.83 -12.29 22.43
C PRO A 44 14.21 -11.68 23.79
N LEU A 45 14.51 -10.38 23.79
CA LEU A 45 14.68 -9.58 24.99
C LEU A 45 13.33 -9.00 25.45
N GLU A 46 13.21 -8.69 26.73
CA GLU A 46 12.01 -8.03 27.29
C GLU A 46 11.83 -6.60 26.74
N SER A 47 12.95 -5.91 26.47
CA SER A 47 12.95 -4.54 25.95
C SER A 47 14.12 -4.29 25.01
N TYR A 48 13.89 -3.46 24.00
CA TYR A 48 14.88 -3.01 23.03
C TYR A 48 14.98 -1.49 23.01
N ASP A 49 16.19 -0.96 22.92
CA ASP A 49 16.43 0.47 22.82
C ASP A 49 16.19 0.98 21.38
N TYR A 50 15.95 2.29 21.25
CA TYR A 50 15.74 2.94 19.96
C TYR A 50 16.84 2.60 18.94
N LEU A 51 16.44 2.27 17.70
CA LEU A 51 17.26 1.80 16.58
C LEU A 51 17.88 0.40 16.74
N GLU A 52 17.72 -0.27 17.89
CA GLU A 52 18.10 -1.68 17.98
C GLU A 52 17.32 -2.52 16.99
N ALA A 53 18.01 -3.50 16.42
CA ALA A 53 17.52 -4.30 15.31
C ALA A 53 17.30 -5.74 15.76
N VAL A 54 16.25 -6.35 15.22
CA VAL A 54 15.96 -7.77 15.36
C VAL A 54 15.74 -8.38 13.99
N SER A 55 16.26 -9.59 13.78
CA SER A 55 16.12 -10.30 12.52
C SER A 55 15.23 -11.53 12.69
N TYR A 56 14.41 -11.79 11.68
CA TYR A 56 13.55 -12.96 11.60
C TYR A 56 14.06 -13.94 10.55
N ARG A 57 13.84 -15.22 10.82
CA ARG A 57 13.99 -16.32 9.87
C ARG A 57 12.73 -17.16 9.78
N CYS A 58 12.46 -17.69 8.60
CA CYS A 58 11.37 -18.64 8.42
C CYS A 58 11.80 -20.08 8.74
N ASN A 59 10.82 -20.93 9.08
CA ASN A 59 11.04 -22.35 9.24
C ASN A 59 11.55 -22.98 7.93
N LYS A 60 12.28 -24.10 8.05
CA LYS A 60 12.92 -24.77 6.92
C LYS A 60 11.93 -25.05 5.79
N GLY A 61 12.26 -24.61 4.58
CA GLY A 61 11.47 -24.82 3.37
C GLY A 61 10.44 -23.72 3.06
N LEU A 62 10.37 -22.67 3.89
CA LEU A 62 9.54 -21.50 3.65
C LEU A 62 10.37 -20.29 3.23
N ASN A 63 9.76 -19.42 2.43
CA ASN A 63 10.33 -18.17 1.97
C ASN A 63 9.90 -17.02 2.87
N LEU A 64 10.83 -16.12 3.16
CA LEU A 64 10.58 -14.89 3.91
C LEU A 64 10.16 -13.77 2.96
N ILE A 65 8.95 -13.25 3.15
CA ILE A 65 8.37 -12.18 2.34
C ILE A 65 8.25 -10.92 3.20
N GLY A 66 8.97 -9.86 2.82
CA GLY A 66 9.08 -8.60 3.56
C GLY A 66 10.52 -8.32 3.99
N GLN A 67 10.71 -7.32 4.86
CA GLN A 67 12.03 -7.05 5.42
C GLN A 67 12.31 -8.04 6.55
N SER A 68 13.44 -8.75 6.49
CA SER A 68 13.84 -9.70 7.53
C SER A 68 14.21 -9.02 8.85
N THR A 69 14.66 -7.77 8.78
CA THR A 69 15.17 -7.01 9.92
C THR A 69 14.25 -5.84 10.24
N LEU A 70 13.87 -5.74 11.50
CA LEU A 70 13.04 -4.66 12.05
C LEU A 70 13.86 -3.86 13.05
N HIS A 71 13.55 -2.58 13.17
CA HIS A 71 14.20 -1.65 14.09
C HIS A 71 13.20 -1.10 15.09
N CYS A 72 13.64 -0.91 16.34
CA CYS A 72 12.84 -0.20 17.32
C CYS A 72 12.71 1.27 16.91
N SER A 73 11.48 1.66 16.56
CA SER A 73 11.13 2.99 16.07
C SER A 73 10.90 3.97 17.21
N GLU A 74 10.75 5.25 16.88
CA GLU A 74 10.51 6.33 17.83
C GLU A 74 9.17 6.24 18.55
N ASP A 75 8.21 5.52 17.99
CA ASP A 75 6.87 5.28 18.56
C ASP A 75 6.84 4.09 19.54
N GLY A 76 8.00 3.51 19.84
CA GLY A 76 8.10 2.33 20.71
C GLY A 76 7.62 1.04 20.06
N THR A 77 7.44 1.03 18.73
CA THR A 77 7.08 -0.17 17.96
C THR A 77 8.19 -0.58 17.00
N PHE A 78 8.22 -1.85 16.63
CA PHE A 78 9.15 -2.33 15.61
C PHE A 78 8.67 -1.96 14.20
N LYS A 79 9.58 -1.40 13.39
CA LYS A 79 9.33 -1.01 12.01
C LYS A 79 10.42 -1.53 11.05
N PRO A 80 10.07 -1.92 9.82
CA PRO A 80 8.71 -1.99 9.27
C PRO A 80 7.88 -3.13 9.89
N ASP A 81 6.69 -3.42 9.36
CA ASP A 81 5.89 -4.53 9.87
C ASP A 81 6.62 -5.88 9.69
N PRO A 82 6.37 -6.86 10.58
CA PRO A 82 7.05 -8.16 10.54
C PRO A 82 6.89 -8.90 9.20
N PRO A 83 7.92 -9.64 8.76
CA PRO A 83 7.83 -10.42 7.54
C PRO A 83 6.87 -11.59 7.71
N LYS A 84 6.46 -12.16 6.58
CA LYS A 84 5.58 -13.33 6.54
C LYS A 84 6.26 -14.51 5.87
N CYS A 85 6.07 -15.70 6.42
CA CYS A 85 6.64 -16.93 5.89
C CYS A 85 5.62 -17.64 4.99
N PHE A 86 6.00 -17.91 3.74
CA PHE A 86 5.16 -18.61 2.77
C PHE A 86 5.85 -19.83 2.17
N ASP A 87 5.09 -20.89 1.93
CA ASP A 87 5.56 -22.04 1.16
C ASP A 87 5.50 -21.72 -0.35
N GLY A 88 6.48 -20.91 -0.79
CA GLY A 88 6.54 -20.32 -2.12
C GLY A 88 6.22 -18.82 -2.09
N CYS A 89 5.24 -18.36 -2.86
CA CYS A 89 4.85 -16.95 -2.92
C CYS A 89 3.35 -16.74 -2.64
N PRO A 90 2.97 -15.62 -2.00
CA PRO A 90 1.57 -15.29 -1.75
C PRO A 90 0.84 -15.02 -3.08
N THR A 91 -0.48 -15.17 -3.11
CA THR A 91 -1.28 -14.77 -4.28
C THR A 91 -1.24 -13.25 -4.47
N PRO A 92 -0.70 -12.71 -5.59
CA PRO A 92 -0.71 -11.27 -5.83
C PRO A 92 -2.13 -10.75 -5.96
N THR A 93 -2.44 -9.67 -5.25
CA THR A 93 -3.71 -8.96 -5.35
C THR A 93 -3.46 -7.63 -6.06
N ILE A 94 -3.77 -7.58 -7.36
CA ILE A 94 -3.58 -6.39 -8.20
C ILE A 94 -4.95 -5.89 -8.65
N PRO A 95 -5.43 -4.75 -8.13
CA PRO A 95 -6.71 -4.17 -8.54
C PRO A 95 -6.73 -3.82 -10.04
N ASN A 96 -7.86 -4.05 -10.69
CA ASN A 96 -8.04 -3.79 -12.13
C ASN A 96 -7.03 -4.53 -13.03
N ALA A 97 -6.45 -5.64 -12.57
CA ALA A 97 -5.62 -6.50 -13.40
C ALA A 97 -6.25 -7.88 -13.58
N LYS A 98 -6.06 -8.43 -14.77
CA LYS A 98 -6.47 -9.77 -15.15
C LYS A 98 -5.24 -10.61 -15.45
N ARG A 99 -5.18 -11.79 -14.84
CA ARG A 99 -4.16 -12.80 -15.18
C ARG A 99 -4.41 -13.33 -16.60
N ILE A 100 -3.38 -13.28 -17.43
CA ILE A 100 -3.42 -13.75 -18.83
C ILE A 100 -2.51 -14.95 -19.09
N GLY A 101 -1.55 -15.22 -18.21
CA GLY A 101 -0.63 -16.34 -18.36
C GLY A 101 -0.05 -16.83 -17.04
N GLY A 102 0.69 -17.94 -17.11
CA GLY A 102 1.42 -18.53 -15.97
C GLY A 102 0.69 -19.65 -15.24
N LYS A 103 1.12 -19.91 -14.00
CA LYS A 103 0.61 -21.01 -13.15
C LYS A 103 -0.64 -20.59 -12.35
N SER A 104 -1.40 -21.57 -11.88
CA SER A 104 -2.48 -21.36 -10.89
C SER A 104 -1.94 -21.53 -9.46
N PRO A 105 -2.57 -20.92 -8.45
CA PRO A 105 -2.21 -21.14 -7.05
C PRO A 105 -2.36 -22.62 -6.65
N PRO A 106 -1.60 -23.13 -5.67
CA PRO A 106 -0.55 -22.43 -4.88
C PRO A 106 0.75 -22.19 -5.67
N TYR A 107 1.41 -21.06 -5.41
CA TYR A 107 2.61 -20.66 -6.13
C TYR A 107 3.89 -21.14 -5.44
N LYS A 108 4.63 -22.03 -6.11
CA LYS A 108 5.95 -22.50 -5.68
C LYS A 108 7.07 -21.69 -6.32
N LEU A 109 8.27 -21.80 -5.76
CA LEU A 109 9.50 -21.24 -6.35
C LEU A 109 9.61 -21.63 -7.83
N GLY A 110 9.94 -20.64 -8.67
CA GLY A 110 10.02 -20.79 -10.13
C GLY A 110 8.69 -20.69 -10.87
N ASN A 111 7.55 -20.63 -10.18
CA ASN A 111 6.28 -20.33 -10.84
C ASN A 111 6.25 -18.87 -11.30
N PHE A 112 5.68 -18.63 -12.47
CA PHE A 112 5.49 -17.28 -12.99
C PHE A 112 4.02 -16.97 -13.26
N ILE A 113 3.70 -15.68 -13.34
CA ILE A 113 2.39 -15.15 -13.67
C ILE A 113 2.55 -13.97 -14.63
N GLU A 114 1.61 -13.85 -15.58
CA GLU A 114 1.53 -12.68 -16.46
C GLU A 114 0.19 -11.96 -16.31
N TYR A 115 0.23 -10.63 -16.21
CA TYR A 115 -0.92 -9.76 -15.98
C TYR A 115 -1.10 -8.73 -17.09
N LYS A 116 -2.36 -8.38 -17.36
CA LYS A 116 -2.74 -7.15 -18.08
C LYS A 116 -3.76 -6.37 -17.26
N CYS A 117 -3.91 -5.07 -17.50
CA CYS A 117 -5.01 -4.32 -16.90
C CYS A 117 -6.36 -4.71 -17.54
N GLU A 118 -7.43 -4.67 -16.74
CA GLU A 118 -8.80 -4.72 -17.23
C GLU A 118 -9.04 -3.48 -18.11
N ASP A 119 -9.74 -3.69 -19.24
CA ASP A 119 -9.77 -2.78 -20.40
C ASP A 119 -10.24 -1.33 -20.07
N ASP A 120 -9.98 -0.41 -21.01
CA ASP A 120 -10.32 1.02 -21.06
C ASP A 120 -10.14 1.85 -19.76
N GLY A 121 -9.10 2.67 -19.76
CA GLY A 121 -8.84 3.67 -18.71
C GLY A 121 -7.69 3.32 -17.77
N TYR A 122 -7.04 2.16 -17.90
CA TYR A 122 -5.84 1.80 -17.13
C TYR A 122 -4.63 1.48 -18.02
N LYS A 123 -3.43 1.86 -17.56
CA LYS A 123 -2.14 1.43 -18.11
C LYS A 123 -1.39 0.62 -17.05
N LEU A 124 -0.62 -0.36 -17.51
CA LEU A 124 0.24 -1.16 -16.63
C LEU A 124 1.49 -0.36 -16.27
N GLU A 125 1.77 -0.26 -14.98
CA GLU A 125 2.99 0.29 -14.42
C GLU A 125 3.82 -0.85 -13.83
N GLY A 126 5.05 -1.01 -14.30
CA GLY A 126 5.91 -2.16 -13.99
C GLY A 126 5.93 -3.20 -15.12
N VAL A 127 6.32 -4.42 -14.78
CA VAL A 127 6.48 -5.53 -15.74
C VAL A 127 5.26 -6.45 -15.66
N ALA A 128 4.71 -6.85 -16.82
CA ALA A 128 3.56 -7.74 -16.89
C ALA A 128 3.84 -9.14 -16.33
N TYR A 129 5.10 -9.56 -16.39
CA TYR A 129 5.59 -10.86 -15.98
C TYR A 129 6.29 -10.78 -14.62
N ILE A 130 5.89 -11.65 -13.69
CA ILE A 130 6.52 -11.81 -12.37
C ILE A 130 6.89 -13.28 -12.12
N LEU A 131 8.03 -13.50 -11.46
CA LEU A 131 8.56 -14.80 -11.10
C LEU A 131 8.61 -14.96 -9.58
N CYS A 132 8.23 -16.14 -9.08
CA CYS A 132 8.36 -16.46 -7.67
C CYS A 132 9.79 -16.90 -7.34
N GLU A 133 10.54 -16.04 -6.67
CA GLU A 133 11.92 -16.23 -6.22
C GLU A 133 11.98 -16.46 -4.69
N ALA A 134 13.19 -16.67 -4.15
CA ALA A 134 13.43 -16.96 -2.73
C ALA A 134 12.88 -15.89 -1.78
N ASN A 135 12.85 -14.63 -2.22
CA ASN A 135 12.38 -13.48 -1.44
C ASN A 135 10.99 -12.99 -1.89
N GLY A 136 10.27 -13.78 -2.69
CA GLY A 136 8.94 -13.44 -3.18
C GLY A 136 8.87 -13.16 -4.67
N TRP A 137 7.87 -12.36 -5.06
CA TRP A 137 7.66 -11.99 -6.45
C TRP A 137 8.71 -10.99 -6.90
N SER A 138 9.40 -11.31 -7.99
CA SER A 138 10.42 -10.48 -8.61
C SER A 138 10.19 -10.44 -10.13
N PRO A 139 10.08 -9.25 -10.75
CA PRO A 139 9.96 -7.94 -10.08
C PRO A 139 8.69 -7.84 -9.21
N GLU A 140 8.56 -6.75 -8.45
CA GLU A 140 7.36 -6.51 -7.65
C GLU A 140 6.09 -6.56 -8.52
N PRO A 141 4.94 -7.06 -7.98
CA PRO A 141 3.69 -7.11 -8.72
C PRO A 141 3.32 -5.77 -9.35
N PRO A 142 2.96 -5.73 -10.66
CA PRO A 142 2.69 -4.48 -11.35
C PRO A 142 1.41 -3.81 -10.83
N ARG A 143 1.24 -2.53 -11.16
CA ARG A 143 0.06 -1.74 -10.78
C ARG A 143 -0.69 -1.28 -12.03
N CYS A 144 -2.02 -1.29 -11.97
CA CYS A 144 -2.85 -0.69 -13.01
C CYS A 144 -3.22 0.74 -12.59
N ILE A 145 -2.68 1.72 -13.29
CA ILE A 145 -2.89 3.14 -13.01
C ILE A 145 -3.75 3.79 -14.09
N GLY A 146 -4.59 4.75 -13.71
CA GLY A 146 -5.48 5.43 -14.63
C GLY A 146 -4.70 6.06 -15.80
N LYS A 147 -5.20 5.90 -17.03
CA LYS A 147 -4.71 6.67 -18.18
C LYS A 147 -5.12 8.13 -17.97
N ILE A 148 -4.15 9.02 -18.10
CA ILE A 148 -4.40 10.46 -18.19
C ILE A 148 -4.42 10.78 -19.68
N GLU A 149 -5.57 11.12 -20.21
CA GLU A 149 -5.67 11.66 -21.57
C GLU A 149 -5.51 13.18 -21.51
N MET A 150 -4.56 13.71 -22.29
CA MET A 150 -4.41 15.14 -22.51
C MET A 150 -5.46 15.58 -23.51
N ILE A 151 -6.50 16.28 -23.03
CA ILE A 151 -7.46 16.92 -23.93
C ILE A 151 -6.92 18.32 -24.23
N TYR A 152 -6.37 18.52 -25.43
CA TYR A 152 -6.06 19.85 -25.94
C TYR A 152 -7.33 20.44 -26.55
N PHE A 153 -7.99 21.34 -25.82
CA PHE A 153 -9.03 22.17 -26.44
C PHE A 153 -8.35 23.30 -27.22
N SER A 154 -8.32 23.20 -28.55
CA SER A 154 -8.17 24.39 -29.39
C SER A 154 -9.51 25.13 -29.34
N ASN A 155 -9.54 26.22 -28.57
CA ASN A 155 -10.69 27.12 -28.39
C ASN A 155 -11.65 27.17 -29.60
N ASN A 156 -12.90 26.68 -29.44
CA ASN A 156 -14.12 27.47 -29.65
C ASN A 156 -15.42 26.70 -29.32
N GLU A 157 -15.47 25.90 -28.25
CA GLU A 157 -16.75 25.45 -27.65
C GLU A 157 -16.59 25.42 -26.14
N SER A 158 -17.08 26.46 -25.46
CA SER A 158 -17.30 26.44 -24.02
C SER A 158 -18.76 26.10 -23.78
N CYS A 159 -19.02 24.93 -23.19
CA CYS A 159 -20.33 24.61 -22.62
C CYS A 159 -20.26 24.82 -21.12
N ASP A 160 -20.95 25.84 -20.66
CA ASP A 160 -21.15 26.18 -19.27
C ASP A 160 -21.86 25.09 -18.46
N ILE A 161 -21.59 25.05 -17.16
CA ILE A 161 -22.67 24.76 -16.21
C ILE A 161 -23.45 26.03 -15.86
N LEU A 162 -22.93 27.27 -15.90
CA LEU A 162 -23.75 28.51 -15.94
C LEU A 162 -22.89 29.76 -16.32
N THR A 163 -23.09 30.30 -17.53
CA THR A 163 -22.67 31.62 -18.10
C THR A 163 -21.17 31.95 -18.35
N CYS A 164 -20.76 31.96 -19.63
CA CYS A 164 -19.44 32.31 -20.16
C CYS A 164 -19.27 33.81 -20.42
N VAL A 165 -18.18 34.38 -19.91
CA VAL A 165 -17.60 35.65 -20.37
C VAL A 165 -16.18 35.35 -20.86
N PRO A 166 -15.71 35.88 -22.00
CA PRO A 166 -14.45 35.45 -22.59
C PRO A 166 -13.28 36.23 -21.97
N ILE A 167 -12.36 35.54 -21.29
CA ILE A 167 -10.98 36.04 -21.11
C ILE A 167 -10.00 34.89 -21.28
N ILE A 168 -9.04 35.15 -22.17
CA ILE A 168 -7.93 34.32 -22.61
C ILE A 168 -7.17 33.70 -21.42
N ALA A 169 -7.20 32.38 -21.29
CA ALA A 169 -6.19 31.61 -20.56
C ALA A 169 -6.14 30.19 -21.13
N VAL A 170 -5.05 29.85 -21.81
CA VAL A 170 -4.77 28.48 -22.27
C VAL A 170 -4.46 27.65 -21.02
N GLY A 171 -5.46 27.01 -20.44
CA GLY A 171 -5.31 26.12 -19.29
C GLY A 171 -5.13 24.66 -19.74
N VAL A 172 -4.04 24.02 -19.31
CA VAL A 172 -3.90 22.56 -19.41
C VAL A 172 -4.72 21.93 -18.29
N TYR A 173 -5.77 21.19 -18.63
CA TYR A 173 -6.57 20.45 -17.66
C TYR A 173 -6.28 18.95 -17.74
N PHE A 174 -6.12 18.32 -16.57
CA PHE A 174 -5.95 16.87 -16.45
C PHE A 174 -7.31 16.21 -16.25
N ARG A 175 -7.77 15.38 -17.18
CA ARG A 175 -8.89 14.48 -16.91
C ARG A 175 -8.34 13.17 -16.34
N VAL A 176 -8.37 13.04 -15.01
CA VAL A 176 -8.10 11.76 -14.36
C VAL A 176 -9.33 10.89 -14.57
N TYR A 177 -9.21 9.83 -15.38
CA TYR A 177 -10.25 8.81 -15.44
C TYR A 177 -10.28 8.11 -14.09
N ASN A 178 -11.29 8.43 -13.28
CA ASN A 178 -11.61 7.72 -12.05
C ASN A 178 -12.80 6.83 -12.39
N PRO A 179 -12.60 5.59 -12.88
CA PRO A 179 -13.71 4.75 -13.30
C PRO A 179 -14.55 4.35 -12.07
N PRO A 180 -15.86 4.17 -12.25
CA PRO A 180 -16.80 4.02 -11.14
C PRO A 180 -16.45 2.80 -10.28
N ARG A 181 -16.43 2.98 -8.96
CA ARG A 181 -16.40 1.87 -8.00
C ARG A 181 -17.56 0.93 -8.34
N ARG A 182 -17.27 -0.32 -8.72
CA ARG A 182 -18.31 -1.36 -8.87
C ARG A 182 -18.99 -1.57 -7.50
N PHE A 183 -20.14 -0.94 -7.30
CA PHE A 183 -21.11 -1.39 -6.31
C PHE A 183 -21.59 -2.78 -6.73
N LYS A 184 -21.28 -3.80 -5.95
CA LYS A 184 -21.97 -5.10 -6.04
C LYS A 184 -23.44 -4.86 -5.66
N GLN A 185 -24.34 -4.80 -6.64
CA GLN A 185 -25.76 -4.88 -6.36
C GLN A 185 -26.08 -6.31 -5.91
N SER A 186 -26.49 -6.43 -4.64
CA SER A 186 -27.17 -7.59 -4.08
C SER A 186 -28.51 -7.77 -4.79
N VAL A 187 -28.70 -8.94 -5.40
CA VAL A 187 -29.96 -9.40 -6.00
C VAL A 187 -30.98 -9.67 -4.90
N PRO A 188 -32.22 -9.18 -5.00
CA PRO A 188 -33.37 -9.81 -4.36
C PRO A 188 -34.11 -10.68 -5.38
N MET A 189 -34.21 -11.98 -5.06
CA MET A 189 -35.15 -12.92 -5.68
C MET A 189 -36.56 -12.73 -5.11
N ARG A 190 -37.56 -12.57 -6.00
CA ARG A 190 -38.99 -12.95 -5.90
C ARG A 190 -39.75 -12.12 -6.94
N GLY A 191 -40.71 -12.59 -7.72
CA GLY A 191 -41.39 -13.87 -7.82
C GLY A 191 -42.54 -13.63 -8.80
N SER A 192 -42.65 -14.48 -9.81
CA SER A 192 -43.68 -14.51 -10.84
C SER A 192 -45.09 -14.61 -10.24
N LYS A 193 -46.02 -13.75 -10.65
CA LYS A 193 -47.41 -14.15 -10.89
C LYS A 193 -47.97 -13.44 -12.12
N GLN A 194 -48.23 -14.29 -13.10
CA GLN A 194 -48.95 -14.06 -14.33
C GLN A 194 -50.40 -14.39 -14.05
N ASP A 195 -51.34 -13.50 -14.40
CA ASP A 195 -52.67 -13.93 -14.83
C ASP A 195 -53.30 -12.82 -15.67
N ARG A 196 -53.57 -13.20 -16.93
CA ARG A 196 -54.31 -12.46 -17.93
C ARG A 196 -55.41 -13.42 -18.39
N LYS A 197 -56.64 -13.18 -17.94
CA LYS A 197 -57.89 -13.47 -18.65
C LYS A 197 -58.97 -12.57 -18.10
#